data_AF-A0A2E2D370-F1
#
_entry.id   AF-A0A2E2D370-F1
#
_cell.length_a   1.000
_cell.length_b   1.000
_cell.length_c   1.000
_cell.angle_alpha   90.00
_cell.angle_beta   90.00
_cell.angle_gamma   90.00
#
_symmetry.space_group_name_H-M   'P 1'
#
loop_
_entity.id
_entity.type
_entity.pdbx_description
1 polymer ?
#
loop_
_entity_poly.entity_id
_entity_poly.type
_entity_poly.pdbx_seq_one_letter_code
_entity_poly.pdbx_strand_id
1 'polypeptide(L)'
;MKPLYPYASYQGYAIVNFNVEKDGTVSNVRAIDSQCAMSRNEDGTIKFKKCPFFKSRSVEAGTLIKYTAPKTSSGDSCTLKNETHRYIFSLYNPGINDLNFILRDEFVDLMDNAE
;
A
#
# COMPACT_ATOMS: atom_id res chain seq x y z
N MET A 1 -0.24 6.71 -7.79
CA MET A 1 0.85 5.98 -8.49
C MET A 1 0.84 4.54 -8.00
N LYS A 2 0.93 3.54 -8.88
CA LYS A 2 0.98 2.12 -8.47
C LYS A 2 2.46 1.70 -8.31
N PRO A 3 2.85 1.09 -7.18
CA PRO A 3 4.22 0.62 -7.01
C PRO A 3 4.50 -0.57 -7.93
N LEU A 4 5.77 -0.74 -8.32
CA LEU A 4 6.22 -1.97 -8.93
C LEU A 4 6.11 -3.11 -7.91
N TYR A 5 5.63 -4.26 -8.37
CA TYR A 5 5.56 -5.43 -7.50
C TYR A 5 6.99 -5.86 -7.09
N PRO A 6 7.27 -6.14 -5.81
CA PRO A 6 8.58 -6.62 -5.40
C PRO A 6 8.86 -8.00 -6.01
N TYR A 7 10.13 -8.40 -6.08
CA TYR A 7 10.50 -9.76 -6.45
C TYR A 7 10.23 -10.72 -5.28
N ALA A 8 8.95 -10.98 -5.02
CA ALA A 8 8.46 -11.80 -3.91
C ALA A 8 7.15 -12.48 -4.30
N SER A 9 6.94 -13.71 -3.82
CA SER A 9 5.69 -14.48 -4.01
C SER A 9 4.65 -14.21 -2.92
N TYR A 10 4.75 -13.07 -2.24
CA TYR A 10 3.83 -12.65 -1.19
C TYR A 10 2.94 -11.53 -1.69
N GLN A 11 1.74 -11.46 -1.13
CA GLN A 11 0.81 -10.34 -1.27
C GLN A 11 0.55 -9.70 0.09
N GLY A 12 0.05 -8.47 0.09
CA GLY A 12 -0.17 -7.71 1.31
C GLY A 12 -0.09 -6.21 1.04
N TYR A 13 0.32 -5.45 2.05
CA TYR A 13 0.38 -4.00 1.94
C TYR A 13 1.60 -3.42 2.66
N ALA A 14 1.93 -2.18 2.31
CA ALA A 14 2.83 -1.35 3.09
C ALA A 14 2.28 0.06 3.25
N ILE A 15 2.65 0.71 4.34
CA ILE A 15 2.28 2.09 4.64
C ILE A 15 3.56 2.92 4.63
N VAL A 16 3.54 4.00 3.85
CA VAL A 16 4.59 5.03 3.89
C VAL A 16 4.10 6.25 4.64
N ASN A 17 5.04 6.92 5.28
CA ASN A 17 4.88 8.24 5.86
C ASN A 17 5.74 9.24 5.10
N PHE A 18 5.23 10.44 4.90
CA PHE A 18 5.94 11.52 4.21
C PHE A 18 5.38 12.88 4.63
N ASN A 19 6.04 13.94 4.16
CA ASN A 19 5.54 15.31 4.28
C ASN A 19 5.17 15.83 2.89
N VAL A 20 4.22 16.76 2.83
CA VAL A 20 3.88 17.53 1.63
C VAL A 20 4.32 18.97 1.86
N GLU A 21 5.30 19.43 1.09
CA GLU A 21 5.83 20.78 1.19
C GLU A 21 4.90 21.81 0.50
N LYS A 22 5.20 23.10 0.70
CA LYS A 22 4.35 24.22 0.25
C LYS A 22 4.08 24.26 -1.25
N ASP A 23 4.99 23.71 -2.05
CA ASP A 23 4.89 23.62 -3.51
C ASP A 23 4.20 22.33 -3.99
N GLY A 24 3.76 21.47 -3.06
CA GLY A 24 3.14 20.18 -3.37
C GLY A 24 4.14 19.03 -3.58
N THR A 25 5.45 19.28 -3.45
CA THR A 25 6.46 18.21 -3.48
C THR A 25 6.44 17.37 -2.21
N VAL A 26 6.83 16.10 -2.34
CA VAL A 26 6.85 15.16 -1.23
C VAL A 26 8.27 14.99 -0.71
N SER A 27 8.44 15.02 0.62
CA SER A 27 9.73 14.86 1.30
C SER A 27 9.67 13.80 2.40
N ASN A 28 10.83 13.33 2.86
CA ASN A 28 10.97 12.44 4.02
C ASN A 28 10.15 11.13 3.94
N VAL A 29 10.04 10.57 2.72
CA VAL A 29 9.32 9.33 2.47
C VAL A 29 10.02 8.17 3.16
N ARG A 30 9.28 7.46 4.02
CA ARG A 30 9.77 6.25 4.69
C ARG A 30 8.65 5.24 4.89
N ALA A 31 8.97 3.95 4.80
CA ALA A 31 8.02 2.89 5.15
C ALA A 31 7.89 2.79 6.68
N ILE A 32 6.66 2.87 7.18
CA ILE A 32 6.35 2.74 8.62
C ILE A 32 5.67 1.41 8.96
N ASP A 33 5.08 0.74 7.96
CA ASP A 33 4.51 -0.60 8.12
C ASP A 33 4.63 -1.42 6.84
N SER A 34 4.66 -2.74 6.98
CA SER A 34 4.67 -3.69 5.86
C SER A 34 4.20 -5.06 6.35
N GLN A 35 3.15 -5.56 5.72
CA GLN A 35 2.37 -6.71 6.16
C GLN A 35 2.10 -7.65 4.99
N CYS A 36 2.22 -8.94 5.25
CA CYS A 36 1.89 -10.01 4.32
C CYS A 36 0.55 -10.62 4.70
N ALA A 37 -0.32 -10.84 3.72
CA ALA A 37 -1.56 -11.59 3.91
C ALA A 37 -1.22 -13.08 4.00
N MET A 38 -1.47 -13.70 5.15
CA MET A 38 -1.04 -15.06 5.43
C MET A 38 -2.17 -16.09 5.39
N SER A 39 -3.30 -15.77 6.03
CA SER A 39 -4.44 -16.68 6.16
C SER A 39 -5.72 -15.88 6.45
N ARG A 40 -6.83 -16.56 6.72
CA ARG A 40 -8.03 -15.96 7.33
C ARG A 40 -7.94 -16.03 8.85
N ASN A 41 -8.59 -15.10 9.54
CA ASN A 41 -9.01 -15.23 10.93
C ASN A 41 -10.35 -16.00 10.98
N GLU A 42 -10.81 -16.35 12.18
CA GLU A 42 -12.10 -17.04 12.37
C GLU A 42 -13.30 -16.22 11.87
N ASP A 43 -13.19 -14.90 11.88
CA ASP A 43 -14.21 -13.97 11.37
C ASP A 43 -14.16 -13.75 9.84
N GLY A 44 -13.28 -14.48 9.14
CA GLY A 44 -13.09 -14.38 7.69
C GLY A 44 -12.25 -13.18 7.23
N THR A 45 -11.76 -12.33 8.13
CA THR A 45 -10.83 -11.26 7.76
C THR A 45 -9.42 -11.80 7.47
N ILE A 46 -8.61 -11.04 6.72
CA ILE A 46 -7.23 -11.44 6.45
C ILE A 46 -6.37 -11.32 7.72
N LYS A 47 -5.69 -12.41 8.05
CA LYS A 47 -4.63 -12.46 9.05
C LYS A 47 -3.32 -11.97 8.44
N PHE A 48 -2.92 -10.79 8.86
CA PHE A 48 -1.67 -10.16 8.44
C PHE A 48 -0.50 -10.52 9.36
N LYS A 49 0.70 -10.61 8.78
CA LYS A 49 1.97 -10.76 9.52
C LYS A 49 3.01 -9.77 8.99
N LYS A 50 3.75 -9.14 9.91
CA LYS A 50 4.84 -8.21 9.56
C LYS A 50 5.84 -8.91 8.64
N CYS A 51 6.18 -8.26 7.54
CA CYS A 51 7.16 -8.76 6.59
C CYS A 51 7.91 -7.60 5.88
N PRO A 52 9.13 -7.81 5.37
CA PRO A 52 9.95 -6.72 4.84
C PRO A 52 9.71 -6.40 3.34
N PHE A 53 8.99 -7.26 2.61
CA PHE A 53 9.05 -7.32 1.13
C PHE A 53 8.55 -6.06 0.41
N PHE A 54 7.59 -5.33 1.00
CA PHE A 54 6.92 -4.22 0.32
C PHE A 54 7.57 -2.86 0.59
N LYS A 55 8.45 -2.76 1.59
CA LYS A 55 8.99 -1.49 2.09
C LYS A 55 9.68 -0.66 1.02
N SER A 56 10.66 -1.24 0.32
CA SER A 56 11.47 -0.52 -0.68
C SER A 56 10.63 -0.02 -1.85
N ARG A 57 9.79 -0.88 -2.43
CA ARG A 57 8.90 -0.52 -3.55
C ARG A 57 7.88 0.54 -3.17
N SER A 58 7.37 0.48 -1.94
CA SER A 58 6.48 1.52 -1.42
C SER A 58 7.17 2.85 -1.20
N VAL A 59 8.43 2.87 -0.73
CA VAL A 59 9.21 4.11 -0.60
C VAL A 59 9.48 4.71 -1.98
N GLU A 60 9.96 3.91 -2.94
CA GLU A 60 10.17 4.34 -4.33
C GLU A 60 8.90 4.98 -4.90
N ALA A 61 7.75 4.31 -4.81
CA ALA A 61 6.48 4.84 -5.27
C ALA A 61 6.05 6.10 -4.50
N GLY A 62 6.31 6.14 -3.18
CA GLY A 62 6.02 7.28 -2.32
C GLY A 62 6.72 8.57 -2.77
N THR A 63 7.95 8.48 -3.27
CA THR A 63 8.68 9.65 -3.80
C THR A 63 8.05 10.25 -5.06
N LEU A 64 7.20 9.49 -5.75
CA LEU A 64 6.53 9.90 -6.99
C LEU A 64 5.10 10.41 -6.75
N ILE A 65 4.63 10.45 -5.49
CA ILE A 65 3.32 11.03 -5.17
C ILE A 65 3.39 12.53 -5.46
N LYS A 66 2.37 13.03 -6.17
CA LYS A 66 2.20 14.46 -6.46
C LYS A 66 1.00 14.99 -5.69
N TYR A 67 1.19 16.11 -5.00
CA TYR A 67 0.10 16.85 -4.37
C TYR A 67 -0.11 18.19 -5.07
N THR A 68 -1.33 18.69 -4.98
CA THR A 68 -1.55 20.12 -5.22
C THR A 68 -0.94 20.87 -4.03
N ALA A 69 -0.28 22.00 -4.30
CA ALA A 69 0.27 22.88 -3.27
C ALA A 69 -0.78 23.12 -2.16
N PRO A 70 -0.54 22.62 -0.93
CA PRO A 70 -1.55 22.66 0.11
C PRO A 70 -1.71 24.08 0.65
N LYS A 71 -2.96 24.41 1.00
CA LYS A 71 -3.34 25.72 1.52
C LYS A 71 -4.10 25.58 2.83
N THR A 72 -3.94 26.54 3.72
CA THR A 72 -4.79 26.69 4.90
C THR A 72 -6.21 27.11 4.50
N SER A 73 -7.13 27.10 5.46
CA SER A 73 -8.50 27.63 5.26
C SER A 73 -8.52 29.11 4.86
N SER A 74 -7.46 29.87 5.18
CA SER A 74 -7.27 31.27 4.77
C SER A 74 -6.67 31.42 3.36
N GLY A 75 -6.23 30.33 2.73
CA GLY A 75 -5.62 30.33 1.40
C GLY A 75 -4.08 30.44 1.38
N ASP A 76 -3.44 30.48 2.55
CA ASP A 76 -1.98 30.60 2.69
C ASP A 76 -1.28 29.26 2.45
N SER A 77 -0.12 29.27 1.80
CA SER A 77 0.67 28.05 1.56
C SER A 77 1.16 27.42 2.86
N CYS A 78 0.86 26.14 3.06
CA CYS A 78 1.23 25.39 4.27
C CYS A 78 2.05 24.13 3.95
N THR A 79 2.50 23.43 4.98
CA THR A 79 3.17 22.12 4.84
C THR A 79 2.35 21.11 5.61
N LEU A 80 2.07 19.96 5.00
CA LEU A 80 1.42 18.83 5.67
C LEU A 80 2.51 17.88 6.19
N LYS A 81 2.40 17.49 7.46
CA LYS A 81 3.41 16.65 8.13
C LYS A 81 2.81 15.31 8.52
N ASN A 82 3.64 14.27 8.39
CA ASN A 82 3.28 12.90 8.74
C ASN A 82 2.07 12.35 7.96
N GLU A 83 1.89 12.77 6.72
CA GLU A 83 0.91 12.17 5.82
C GLU A 83 1.23 10.70 5.60
N THR A 84 0.20 9.88 5.40
CA THR A 84 0.38 8.45 5.16
C THR A 84 -0.32 8.00 3.89
N HIS A 85 0.28 7.01 3.23
CA HIS A 85 -0.33 6.36 2.08
C HIS A 85 -0.11 4.85 2.17
N ARG A 86 -1.18 4.10 1.92
CA ARG A 86 -1.16 2.64 1.89
C ARG A 86 -1.06 2.15 0.46
N TYR A 87 -0.06 1.34 0.20
CA TYR A 87 0.14 0.63 -1.05
C TYR A 87 -0.27 -0.83 -0.90
N ILE A 88 -1.11 -1.33 -1.80
CA ILE A 88 -1.62 -2.70 -1.83
C ILE A 88 -0.91 -3.46 -2.95
N PHE A 89 -0.41 -4.65 -2.62
CA PHE A 89 0.29 -5.57 -3.50
C PHE A 89 -0.49 -6.88 -3.52
N SER A 90 -1.38 -7.02 -4.51
CA SER A 90 -2.18 -8.23 -4.70
C SER A 90 -1.63 -9.04 -5.86
N LEU A 91 -1.34 -10.32 -5.60
CA LEU A 91 -0.75 -11.23 -6.60
C LEU A 91 -1.84 -11.86 -7.47
N TYR A 92 -2.93 -12.31 -6.84
CA TYR A 92 -3.99 -13.10 -7.50
C TYR A 92 -5.15 -12.26 -8.01
N ASN A 93 -5.31 -11.04 -7.50
CA ASN A 93 -6.31 -10.09 -8.00
C ASN A 93 -5.72 -8.68 -8.10
N PRO A 94 -5.03 -8.34 -9.20
CA PRO A 94 -4.32 -7.06 -9.34
C PRO A 94 -5.20 -5.81 -9.30
N GLY A 95 -6.53 -5.97 -9.42
CA GLY A 95 -7.52 -4.89 -9.39
C GLY A 95 -8.11 -4.58 -8.01
N ILE A 96 -7.81 -5.40 -6.99
CA ILE A 96 -8.30 -5.17 -5.63
C ILE A 96 -7.61 -3.95 -5.01
N ASN A 97 -8.41 -3.08 -4.39
CA ASN A 97 -7.95 -1.86 -3.71
C ASN A 97 -8.30 -1.87 -2.21
N ASP A 98 -8.67 -3.02 -1.68
CA ASP A 98 -8.94 -3.24 -0.26
C ASP A 98 -8.01 -4.33 0.31
N LEU A 99 -8.16 -4.58 1.61
CA LEU A 99 -7.33 -5.52 2.35
C LEU A 99 -7.88 -6.96 2.34
N ASN A 100 -8.92 -7.24 1.56
CA ASN A 100 -9.57 -8.54 1.46
C ASN A 100 -8.96 -9.39 0.34
N PHE A 101 -7.67 -9.69 0.46
CA PHE A 101 -6.93 -10.48 -0.54
C PHE A 101 -7.58 -11.84 -0.81
N ILE A 102 -7.56 -12.29 -2.06
CA ILE A 102 -7.81 -13.71 -2.38
C ILE A 102 -6.55 -14.47 -1.98
N LEU A 103 -6.66 -15.44 -1.08
CA LEU A 103 -5.52 -16.26 -0.66
C LEU A 103 -5.15 -17.29 -1.72
N ARG A 104 -3.96 -17.89 -1.59
CA ARG A 104 -3.46 -18.84 -2.60
C ARG A 104 -4.41 -20.03 -2.79
N ASP A 105 -4.83 -20.64 -1.70
CA ASP A 105 -5.70 -21.81 -1.75
C ASP A 105 -7.08 -21.43 -2.32
N GLU A 106 -7.62 -20.27 -1.91
CA GLU A 106 -8.85 -19.70 -2.48
C GLU A 106 -8.73 -19.46 -4.00
N PHE A 107 -7.58 -18.99 -4.47
CA PHE A 107 -7.33 -18.79 -5.90
C PHE A 107 -7.24 -20.11 -6.67
N VAL A 108 -6.60 -21.14 -6.10
CA VAL A 108 -6.55 -22.48 -6.70
C VAL A 108 -7.95 -23.06 -6.81
N ASP A 109 -8.73 -23.03 -5.73
CA ASP A 109 -10.12 -23.50 -5.74
C ASP A 109 -10.96 -22.77 -6.79
N LEU A 110 -10.80 -21.45 -6.93
CA LEU A 110 -11.50 -20.68 -7.96
C LEU A 110 -11.12 -21.10 -9.38
N MET A 111 -9.86 -21.47 -9.62
CA MET A 111 -9.41 -21.94 -10.93
C MET A 111 -9.91 -23.35 -11.24
N ASP A 112 -9.90 -24.25 -10.25
CA ASP A 112 -10.32 -25.65 -10.43
C ASP A 112 -11.84 -25.78 -10.63
N ASN A 113 -12.63 -24.85 -10.08
CA ASN A 113 -14.10 -24.83 -10.24
C ASN A 113 -14.58 -23.94 -11.41
N ALA A 114 -13.67 -23.42 -12.23
CA ALA A 114 -14.00 -22.63 -13.42
C ALA A 114 -14.14 -23.47 -14.71
N GLU A 115 -13.98 -24.80 -14.61
CA GLU A 115 -14.27 -25.80 -15.65
C GLU A 115 -15.72 -26.30 -15.59
#